data_AF-A0A1Q8QIS3-F1
#
_entry.id   AF-A0A1Q8QIS3-F1
#
_cell.length_a   1.000
_cell.length_b   1.000
_cell.length_c   1.000
_cell.angle_alpha   90.00
_cell.angle_beta   90.00
_cell.angle_gamma   90.00
#
_symmetry.space_group_name_H-M   'P 1'
#
loop_
_entity.id
_entity.type
_entity.pdbx_description
1 polymer ?
#
loop_
_entity_poly.entity_id
_entity_poly.type
_entity_poly.pdbx_seq_one_letter_code
_entity_poly.pdbx_strand_id
1 'polypeptide(L)'
;MYGEGNKITKPGALEEYKAAMLGGKGQATRFLYFGDLDWEGIRLFFRTREANPSLELKPFAALYSLMLELAAKHAERQELPKSPDQRGVTGSLSEFLAALELAQGDNPLSTSTSTSTSMSTSMSMSLAGGFLKDLLAEGKYIPQEIINYQVAADLLK
;
A
#
# COMPACT_ATOMS: atom_id res chain seq x y z
N MET A 1 -6.17 -8.53 -6.78
CA MET A 1 -5.30 -9.24 -7.75
C MET A 1 -3.89 -9.21 -7.19
N TYR A 2 -3.22 -10.35 -7.10
CA TYR A 2 -1.88 -10.44 -6.50
C TYR A 2 -0.87 -10.84 -7.57
N GLY A 3 0.29 -10.17 -7.62
CA GLY A 3 1.36 -10.49 -8.58
C GLY A 3 1.10 -10.10 -10.05
N GLU A 4 0.04 -9.34 -10.35
CA GLU A 4 -0.25 -8.93 -11.74
C GLU A 4 0.63 -7.77 -12.25
N GLY A 5 1.33 -7.08 -11.34
CA GLY A 5 2.34 -6.06 -11.67
C GLY A 5 1.86 -5.07 -12.74
N ASN A 6 2.66 -4.88 -13.78
CA ASN A 6 2.35 -3.96 -14.88
C ASN A 6 1.02 -4.23 -15.61
N LYS A 7 0.45 -5.44 -15.55
CA LYS A 7 -0.79 -5.75 -16.28
C LYS A 7 -1.97 -4.90 -15.81
N ILE A 8 -1.99 -4.50 -14.55
CA ILE A 8 -3.07 -3.68 -13.96
C ILE A 8 -3.01 -2.22 -14.43
N THR A 9 -1.88 -1.81 -15.02
CA THR A 9 -1.67 -0.45 -15.55
C THR A 9 -2.10 -0.28 -17.00
N LYS A 10 -2.64 -1.33 -17.64
CA LYS A 10 -3.21 -1.19 -18.98
C LYS A 10 -4.50 -0.37 -18.90
N PRO A 11 -4.78 0.50 -19.89
CA PRO A 11 -6.03 1.26 -19.94
C PRO A 11 -7.24 0.35 -19.76
N GLY A 12 -8.11 0.68 -18.80
CA GLY A 12 -9.34 -0.06 -18.50
C GLY A 12 -9.16 -1.44 -17.86
N ALA A 13 -7.95 -1.87 -17.48
CA ALA A 13 -7.73 -3.24 -16.99
C ALA A 13 -8.59 -3.61 -15.76
N LEU A 14 -8.73 -2.71 -14.79
CA LEU A 14 -9.58 -2.94 -13.62
C LEU A 14 -11.06 -2.71 -13.92
N GLU A 15 -11.37 -1.84 -14.88
CA GLU A 15 -12.74 -1.59 -15.35
C GLU A 15 -13.30 -2.83 -16.07
N GLU A 16 -12.49 -3.43 -16.95
CA GLU A 16 -12.76 -4.72 -17.60
C GLU A 16 -12.93 -5.82 -16.58
N TYR A 17 -12.00 -5.91 -15.61
CA TYR A 17 -12.12 -6.88 -14.51
C TYR A 17 -13.44 -6.71 -13.73
N LYS A 18 -13.80 -5.47 -13.37
CA LYS A 18 -15.08 -5.16 -12.70
C LYS A 18 -16.26 -5.61 -13.56
N ALA A 19 -16.27 -5.28 -14.84
CA ALA A 19 -17.36 -5.63 -15.76
C ALA A 19 -17.52 -7.14 -15.93
N ALA A 20 -16.40 -7.86 -16.04
CA ALA A 20 -16.39 -9.31 -16.26
C ALA A 20 -16.67 -10.11 -14.98
N MET A 21 -16.15 -9.69 -13.82
CA MET A 21 -16.09 -10.52 -12.61
C MET A 21 -16.99 -10.03 -11.47
N LEU A 22 -17.32 -8.74 -11.40
CA LEU A 22 -18.03 -8.16 -10.26
C LEU A 22 -19.51 -7.82 -10.54
N GLY A 23 -19.98 -7.99 -11.78
CA GLY A 23 -21.38 -7.77 -12.17
C GLY A 23 -21.74 -6.28 -12.21
N GLY A 24 -21.96 -5.74 -13.41
CA GLY A 24 -22.12 -4.30 -13.67
C GLY A 24 -23.41 -3.61 -13.19
N LYS A 25 -23.83 -3.76 -11.92
CA LYS A 25 -24.98 -3.01 -11.39
C LYS A 25 -24.58 -2.04 -10.27
N GLY A 26 -24.36 -0.78 -10.67
CA GLY A 26 -24.77 0.42 -9.92
C GLY A 26 -23.93 0.90 -8.74
N GLN A 27 -22.98 0.12 -8.22
CA GLN A 27 -22.11 0.61 -7.15
C GLN A 27 -20.76 1.12 -7.69
N ALA A 28 -20.32 2.26 -7.16
CA ALA A 28 -18.94 2.71 -7.28
C ALA A 28 -18.06 1.62 -6.65
N THR A 29 -17.26 0.95 -7.47
CA THR A 29 -16.37 -0.10 -6.98
C THR A 29 -15.08 0.57 -6.57
N ARG A 30 -14.81 0.54 -5.26
CA ARG A 30 -13.53 0.93 -4.69
C ARG A 30 -12.57 -0.24 -4.80
N PHE A 31 -11.40 0.01 -5.37
CA PHE A 31 -10.28 -0.92 -5.36
C PHE A 31 -9.23 -0.44 -4.37
N LEU A 32 -8.65 -1.38 -3.62
CA LEU A 32 -7.53 -1.12 -2.74
C LEU A 32 -6.25 -1.65 -3.39
N TYR A 33 -5.25 -0.78 -3.50
CA TYR A 33 -3.93 -1.10 -4.04
C TYR A 33 -2.96 -1.45 -2.91
N PHE A 34 -2.22 -2.53 -3.09
CA PHE A 34 -1.18 -2.98 -2.17
C PHE A 34 -0.05 -3.62 -2.96
N GLY A 35 1.18 -3.22 -2.68
CA GLY A 35 2.41 -3.68 -3.34
C GLY A 35 3.64 -3.22 -2.57
N ASP A 36 4.81 -3.40 -3.16
CA ASP A 36 6.08 -3.00 -2.56
C ASP A 36 6.14 -1.48 -2.31
N LEU A 37 6.80 -1.06 -1.22
CA LEU A 37 7.15 0.34 -1.00
C LEU A 37 8.54 0.61 -1.58
N ASP A 38 8.58 0.68 -2.90
CA ASP A 38 9.66 1.23 -3.71
C ASP A 38 9.12 2.30 -4.68
N TRP A 39 9.99 2.88 -5.48
CA TRP A 39 9.55 3.85 -6.50
C TRP A 39 8.67 3.22 -7.59
N GLU A 40 8.88 1.95 -7.93
CA GLU A 40 8.06 1.25 -8.92
C GLU A 40 6.63 1.06 -8.41
N GLY A 41 6.45 0.54 -7.21
CA GLY A 41 5.18 0.28 -6.55
C GLY A 41 4.38 1.56 -6.37
N ILE A 42 5.03 2.65 -5.95
CA ILE A 42 4.41 3.99 -5.92
C ILE A 42 3.97 4.42 -7.33
N ARG A 43 4.82 4.25 -8.34
CA ARG A 43 4.48 4.61 -9.71
C ARG A 43 3.35 3.76 -10.28
N LEU A 44 3.34 2.46 -10.00
CA LEU A 44 2.30 1.52 -10.41
C LEU A 44 0.96 1.92 -9.81
N PHE A 45 0.91 2.36 -8.54
CA PHE A 45 -0.32 2.90 -7.95
C PHE A 45 -0.90 4.04 -8.81
N PHE A 46 -0.11 5.06 -9.14
CA PHE A 46 -0.56 6.20 -9.93
C PHE A 46 -0.95 5.80 -11.36
N ARG A 47 -0.12 5.01 -12.04
CA ARG A 47 -0.41 4.53 -13.39
C ARG A 47 -1.69 3.69 -13.44
N THR A 48 -1.95 2.89 -12.42
CA THR A 48 -3.19 2.10 -12.30
C THR A 48 -4.39 3.02 -12.14
N ARG A 49 -4.27 4.05 -11.29
CA ARG A 49 -5.33 5.03 -11.06
C ARG A 49 -5.66 5.81 -12.33
N GLU A 50 -4.63 6.27 -13.04
CA GLU A 50 -4.77 7.00 -14.33
C GLU A 50 -5.37 6.13 -15.44
N ALA A 51 -4.98 4.85 -15.49
CA ALA A 51 -5.48 3.90 -16.48
C ALA A 51 -6.96 3.52 -16.26
N ASN A 52 -7.52 3.79 -15.08
CA ASN A 52 -8.90 3.40 -14.72
C ASN A 52 -9.65 4.59 -14.09
N PRO A 53 -9.85 5.69 -14.83
CA PRO A 53 -10.34 6.96 -14.29
C PRO A 53 -11.79 6.88 -13.80
N SER A 54 -12.56 5.85 -14.19
CA SER A 54 -13.94 5.65 -13.70
C SER A 54 -14.01 4.92 -12.36
N LEU A 55 -12.88 4.47 -11.81
CA LEU A 55 -12.80 3.72 -10.56
C LEU A 55 -12.16 4.54 -9.45
N GLU A 56 -12.60 4.30 -8.21
CA GLU A 56 -11.92 4.82 -7.03
C GLU A 56 -10.81 3.83 -6.63
N LEU A 57 -9.55 4.19 -6.90
CA LEU A 57 -8.37 3.43 -6.45
C LEU A 57 -7.70 4.14 -5.27
N LYS A 58 -7.60 3.45 -4.13
CA LYS A 58 -6.95 3.94 -2.90
C LYS A 58 -5.83 3.01 -2.46
N PRO A 59 -4.76 3.50 -1.82
CA PRO A 59 -3.82 2.62 -1.15
C PRO A 59 -4.52 1.86 -0.02
N PHE A 60 -4.15 0.61 0.20
CA PHE A 60 -4.65 -0.17 1.34
C PHE A 60 -3.94 0.29 2.61
N ALA A 61 -4.48 1.33 3.25
CA ALA A 61 -3.80 2.03 4.33
C ALA A 61 -3.39 1.14 5.50
N ALA A 62 -4.26 0.23 5.94
CA ALA A 62 -3.94 -0.67 7.05
C ALA A 62 -2.71 -1.55 6.78
N LEU A 63 -2.59 -2.11 5.57
CA LEU A 63 -1.44 -2.97 5.22
C LEU A 63 -0.16 -2.17 5.04
N TYR A 64 -0.22 -0.97 4.45
CA TYR A 64 0.96 -0.12 4.33
C TYR A 64 1.45 0.40 5.68
N SER A 65 0.55 0.78 6.59
CA SER A 65 0.93 1.15 7.96
C SER A 65 1.63 -0.01 8.67
N LEU A 66 1.11 -1.23 8.51
CA LEU A 66 1.74 -2.43 9.05
C LEU A 66 3.11 -2.70 8.44
N MET A 67 3.27 -2.56 7.11
CA MET A 67 4.58 -2.68 6.45
C MET A 67 5.59 -1.70 7.01
N LEU A 68 5.21 -0.44 7.17
CA LEU A 68 6.09 0.62 7.68
C LEU A 68 6.52 0.33 9.12
N GLU A 69 5.60 -0.13 9.97
CA GLU A 69 5.90 -0.52 11.35
C GLU A 69 6.86 -1.71 11.41
N LEU A 70 6.59 -2.77 10.63
CA LEU A 70 7.45 -3.95 10.58
C LEU A 70 8.83 -3.63 10.01
N ALA A 71 8.89 -2.77 8.99
CA ALA A 71 10.15 -2.34 8.39
C ALA A 71 10.99 -1.53 9.36
N ALA A 72 10.39 -0.60 10.10
CA ALA A 72 11.09 0.17 11.13
C ALA A 72 11.68 -0.76 12.20
N LYS A 73 10.89 -1.73 12.70
CA LYS A 73 11.35 -2.74 13.68
C LYS A 73 12.43 -3.67 13.11
N HIS A 74 12.31 -4.06 11.84
CA HIS A 74 13.28 -4.93 11.18
C HIS A 74 14.61 -4.21 10.95
N ALA A 75 14.56 -2.94 10.54
CA ALA A 75 15.73 -2.10 10.28
C ALA A 75 16.63 -1.92 11.51
N GLU A 76 16.10 -2.05 12.73
CA GLU A 76 16.89 -2.08 13.97
C GLU A 76 17.80 -3.32 14.08
N ARG A 77 17.45 -4.41 13.40
CA ARG A 77 18.10 -5.72 13.54
C ARG A 77 18.86 -6.14 12.29
N GLN A 78 18.39 -5.73 11.12
CA GLN A 78 18.90 -6.14 9.83
C GLN A 78 18.66 -5.06 8.78
N GLU A 79 19.59 -4.91 7.84
CA GLU A 79 19.41 -3.99 6.72
C GLU A 79 18.26 -4.41 5.80
N LEU A 80 17.44 -3.43 5.41
CA LEU A 80 16.41 -3.61 4.41
C LEU A 80 17.03 -3.80 3.01
N PRO A 81 16.39 -4.60 2.13
CA PRO A 81 16.95 -4.95 0.85
C PRO A 81 17.09 -3.73 -0.07
N LYS A 82 18.07 -3.79 -0.98
CA LYS A 82 18.23 -2.79 -2.04
C LYS A 82 17.14 -2.96 -3.09
N SER A 83 16.63 -1.84 -3.60
CA SER A 83 15.66 -1.85 -4.70
C SER A 83 16.27 -2.59 -5.91
N PRO A 84 15.56 -3.58 -6.49
CA PRO A 84 15.99 -4.20 -7.73
C PRO A 84 15.83 -3.24 -8.92
N ASP A 85 14.95 -2.23 -8.78
CA ASP A 85 14.77 -1.20 -9.79
C ASP A 85 15.78 -0.07 -9.60
N GLN A 86 16.80 -0.06 -10.47
CA GLN A 86 17.83 0.97 -10.54
C GLN A 86 17.61 1.96 -11.69
N ARG A 87 16.43 1.97 -12.32
CA ARG A 87 16.16 2.82 -13.50
C ARG A 87 16.10 4.32 -13.18
N GLY A 88 16.22 4.71 -11.90
CA GLY A 88 16.15 6.10 -11.45
C GLY A 88 14.76 6.72 -11.63
N VAL A 89 13.73 5.89 -11.82
CA VAL A 89 12.37 6.37 -11.98
C VAL A 89 11.82 6.73 -10.61
N THR A 90 11.33 7.96 -10.47
CA THR A 90 10.71 8.45 -9.24
C THR A 90 9.19 8.45 -9.39
N GLY A 91 8.49 8.32 -8.26
CA GLY A 91 7.05 8.52 -8.14
C GLY A 91 6.75 9.74 -7.28
N SER A 92 5.49 10.19 -7.24
CA SER A 92 5.10 11.29 -6.35
C SER A 92 4.90 10.76 -4.92
N LEU A 93 6.00 10.64 -4.16
CA LEU A 93 5.96 10.14 -2.78
C LEU A 93 5.06 10.98 -1.89
N SER A 94 5.11 12.32 -2.02
CA SER A 94 4.25 13.22 -1.24
C SER A 94 2.77 13.00 -1.52
N GLU A 95 2.39 12.81 -2.78
CA GLU A 95 1.00 12.51 -3.13
C GLU A 95 0.58 11.11 -2.67
N PHE A 96 1.50 10.14 -2.70
CA PHE A 96 1.23 8.80 -2.21
C PHE A 96 0.98 8.79 -0.70
N LEU A 97 1.82 9.49 0.07
CA LEU A 97 1.64 9.65 1.51
C LEU A 97 0.33 10.38 1.84
N ALA A 98 0.00 11.45 1.11
CA ALA A 98 -1.28 12.14 1.28
C ALA A 98 -2.48 11.21 0.98
N ALA A 99 -2.39 10.40 -0.09
CA ALA A 99 -3.41 9.40 -0.40
C ALA A 99 -3.53 8.32 0.68
N LEU A 100 -2.40 7.92 1.29
CA LEU A 100 -2.34 6.95 2.37
C LEU A 100 -3.01 7.49 3.66
N GLU A 101 -2.73 8.73 4.02
CA GLU A 101 -3.36 9.43 5.14
C GLU A 101 -4.88 9.54 4.96
N LEU A 102 -5.34 9.98 3.78
CA LEU A 102 -6.76 10.07 3.46
C LEU A 102 -7.47 8.71 3.52
N ALA A 103 -6.78 7.63 3.14
CA ALA A 103 -7.33 6.29 3.15
C ALA A 103 -7.44 5.65 4.55
N GLN A 104 -6.79 6.20 5.59
CA GLN A 104 -6.94 5.68 6.96
C GLN A 104 -8.34 5.85 7.54
N GLY A 105 -9.09 6.87 7.10
CA GLY A 105 -10.48 7.10 7.52
C GLY A 105 -11.49 6.12 6.94
N ASP A 106 -11.08 5.28 5.98
CA ASP A 106 -11.94 4.43 5.16
C ASP A 106 -11.79 2.92 5.48
N ASN A 107 -11.30 2.57 6.68
CA ASN A 107 -10.92 1.20 7.02
C ASN A 107 -12.12 0.22 6.97
N PRO A 108 -12.20 -0.69 5.99
CA PRO A 108 -13.31 -1.65 5.89
C PRO A 108 -13.28 -2.71 7.01
N LEU A 109 -12.18 -2.80 7.78
CA LEU A 109 -12.04 -3.69 8.93
C LEU A 109 -12.60 -3.08 10.24
N SER A 110 -13.18 -1.88 10.18
CA SER A 110 -13.68 -1.15 11.36
C SER A 110 -15.19 -1.31 11.61
N THR A 111 -15.89 -2.16 10.86
CA THR A 111 -17.30 -2.45 11.15
C THR A 111 -17.41 -3.39 12.36
N SER A 112 -17.94 -2.82 13.45
CA SER A 112 -18.23 -3.41 14.77
C SER A 112 -17.04 -3.73 15.67
N THR A 113 -16.70 -2.80 16.57
CA THR A 113 -17.12 -2.84 17.98
C THR A 113 -16.51 -1.63 18.69
N SER A 114 -17.37 -0.79 19.26
CA SER A 114 -17.01 0.22 20.23
C SER A 114 -16.51 -0.44 21.51
N THR A 115 -15.20 -0.59 21.63
CA THR A 115 -14.54 -0.72 22.94
C THR A 115 -13.17 -0.07 22.90
N SER A 116 -13.06 1.02 23.66
CA SER A 116 -11.83 1.65 24.09
C SER A 116 -10.89 0.64 24.74
N THR A 117 -9.74 0.38 24.13
CA THR A 117 -8.50 0.01 24.83
C THR A 117 -7.32 0.49 23.98
N SER A 118 -6.58 1.44 24.53
CA SER A 118 -5.34 1.98 24.00
C SER A 118 -4.27 0.90 23.91
N MET A 119 -3.80 0.61 22.70
CA MET A 119 -2.44 0.14 22.45
C MET A 119 -1.75 1.20 21.59
N SER A 120 -1.14 2.14 22.29
CA SER A 120 -0.38 3.27 21.75
C SER A 120 1.01 2.80 21.33
N THR A 121 1.18 2.39 20.07
CA THR A 121 2.47 2.47 19.36
C THR A 121 2.29 2.48 17.83
N SER A 122 1.33 3.25 17.29
CA SER A 122 1.34 3.49 15.83
C SER A 122 2.32 4.63 15.52
N MET A 123 3.23 4.38 14.58
CA MET A 123 4.13 5.40 14.05
C MET A 123 3.31 6.57 13.50
N SER A 124 3.62 7.81 13.90
CA SER A 124 2.91 8.97 13.33
C SER A 124 3.15 9.03 11.82
N MET A 125 2.16 9.45 11.02
CA MET A 125 2.30 9.48 9.56
C MET A 125 3.43 10.39 9.08
N SER A 126 3.69 11.49 9.79
CA SER A 126 4.85 12.33 9.53
C SER A 126 6.17 11.57 9.71
N LEU A 127 6.29 10.80 10.80
CA LEU A 127 7.49 9.99 11.05
C LEU A 127 7.62 8.86 10.03
N ALA A 128 6.52 8.16 9.73
CA ALA A 128 6.47 7.07 8.76
C ALA A 128 6.80 7.54 7.34
N GLY A 129 6.31 8.72 6.96
CA GLY A 129 6.63 9.38 5.70
C GLY A 129 8.11 9.79 5.61
N GLY A 130 8.68 10.31 6.70
CA GLY A 130 10.12 10.59 6.79
C GLY A 130 10.97 9.34 6.63
N PHE A 131 10.65 8.28 7.39
CA PHE A 131 11.34 6.99 7.30
C PHE A 131 11.30 6.41 5.89
N LEU A 132 10.14 6.39 5.24
CA LEU A 132 10.02 5.89 3.88
C LEU A 132 10.83 6.74 2.90
N LYS A 133 10.81 8.07 3.04
CA LYS A 133 11.58 8.98 2.19
C LYS A 133 13.09 8.70 2.27
N ASP A 134 13.61 8.57 3.49
CA ASP A 134 15.04 8.34 3.71
C ASP A 134 15.46 6.97 3.16
N LEU A 135 14.65 5.94 3.42
CA LEU A 135 14.84 4.59 2.89
C LEU A 135 14.90 4.56 1.36
N LEU A 136 13.98 5.25 0.68
CA LEU A 136 13.95 5.33 -0.78
C LEU A 136 15.14 6.14 -1.34
N ALA A 137 15.61 7.16 -0.61
CA ALA A 137 16.80 7.93 -0.99
C ALA A 137 18.09 7.10 -0.88
N GLU A 138 18.14 6.14 0.03
CA GLU A 138 19.23 5.15 0.15
C GLU A 138 19.16 4.05 -0.93
N GLY A 139 18.15 4.05 -1.80
CA GLY A 139 17.94 3.02 -2.81
C GLY A 139 17.50 1.68 -2.22
N LYS A 140 16.88 1.68 -1.04
CA LYS A 140 16.28 0.52 -0.39
C LYS A 140 14.78 0.47 -0.69
N TYR A 141 14.13 -0.64 -0.33
CA TYR A 141 12.68 -0.77 -0.40
C TYR A 141 12.13 -1.64 0.74
N ILE A 142 10.80 -1.58 0.92
CA ILE A 142 10.10 -2.50 1.82
C ILE A 142 9.29 -3.48 0.94
N PRO A 143 9.66 -4.77 0.91
CA PRO A 143 8.90 -5.79 0.18
C PRO A 143 7.54 -6.02 0.85
N GLN A 144 6.47 -6.19 0.07
CA GLN A 144 5.13 -6.53 0.57
C GLN A 144 5.14 -7.83 1.39
N GLU A 145 6.09 -8.73 1.10
CA GLU A 145 6.28 -9.99 1.81
C GLU A 145 6.76 -9.80 3.25
N ILE A 146 7.15 -8.59 3.67
CA ILE A 146 7.46 -8.30 5.08
C ILE A 146 6.27 -8.59 6.00
N ILE A 147 5.04 -8.48 5.47
CA ILE A 147 3.83 -8.87 6.19
C ILE A 147 3.83 -10.39 6.44
N ASN A 148 4.40 -11.20 5.55
CA ASN A 148 4.28 -12.65 5.59
C ASN A 148 5.16 -13.33 6.67
N TYR A 149 6.16 -12.65 7.25
CA TYR A 149 7.14 -13.32 8.13
C TYR A 149 6.75 -13.42 9.62
N GLN A 150 5.78 -12.66 10.11
CA GLN A 150 5.35 -12.76 11.52
C GLN A 150 3.87 -12.41 11.75
N VAL A 151 3.21 -11.72 10.81
CA VAL A 151 1.81 -11.29 10.95
C VAL A 151 0.83 -12.45 10.79
N ALA A 152 1.12 -13.42 9.91
CA ALA A 152 0.26 -14.61 9.71
C ALA A 152 0.20 -15.52 10.96
N ALA A 153 1.24 -15.53 11.80
CA ALA A 153 1.31 -16.37 12.99
C ALA A 153 0.65 -15.72 14.23
N ASP A 154 0.57 -14.39 14.28
CA ASP A 154 0.03 -13.65 15.42
C ASP A 154 -1.40 -13.09 15.18
N LEU A 155 -1.91 -13.08 13.93
CA LEU A 155 -3.34 -12.87 13.63
C LEU A 155 -4.21 -14.13 13.75
N LEU A 156 -3.60 -15.32 13.93
CA LEU A 156 -4.26 -16.62 14.11
C LEU A 156 -4.21 -17.14 15.56
N LYS A 157 -3.97 -16.26 16.53
CA LYS A 157 -4.07 -16.54 17.97
C LYS A 157 -5.12 -15.66 18.62
#